data_AF-A0A6J8D4V1-F1
#
_entry.id   AF-A0A6J8D4V1-F1
#
_cell.length_a   1.000
_cell.length_b   1.000
_cell.length_c   1.000
_cell.angle_alpha   90.00
_cell.angle_beta   90.00
_cell.angle_gamma   90.00
#
_symmetry.space_group_name_H-M   'P 1'
#
loop_
_entity.id
_entity.type
_entity.pdbx_description
1 polymer ?
#
loop_
_entity_poly.entity_id
_entity_poly.type
_entity_poly.pdbx_seq_one_letter_code
_entity_poly.pdbx_strand_id
1 'polypeptide(L)'
;MSLAYLKGLKTRYKNLLEVELGKSEELLTREVSDFDLESQIRKVNKSYRRFDEFGPKFEETLERLSLILETAKAEEDLKTFQKESELYFNIITEVTSRKEELKLIDNFLQEKYKNLSKPEPDSKIEQLIEIQMQMMQQMQLQNAKPQHDEQAVKLPKLEIMGYNGDKQKFKNFRNNLK
;
A
#
# COMPACT_ATOMS: atom_id res chain seq x y z
N MET A 1 11.59 -5.73 41.37
CA MET A 1 10.24 -5.78 40.74
C MET A 1 9.38 -6.72 41.58
N SER A 2 8.15 -6.36 41.99
CA SER A 2 7.37 -7.18 42.93
C SER A 2 6.69 -8.38 42.25
N LEU A 3 6.45 -9.48 42.99
CA LEU A 3 5.73 -10.65 42.50
C LEU A 3 4.33 -10.32 41.93
N ALA A 4 3.55 -9.49 42.64
CA ALA A 4 2.22 -9.07 42.19
C ALA A 4 2.25 -8.35 40.84
N TYR A 5 3.26 -7.49 40.64
CA TYR A 5 3.46 -6.79 39.38
C TYR A 5 3.78 -7.75 38.22
N LEU A 6 4.66 -8.74 38.42
CA LEU A 6 4.97 -9.74 37.39
C LEU A 6 3.76 -10.61 37.05
N LYS A 7 2.94 -11.00 38.05
CA LYS A 7 1.67 -11.70 37.79
C LYS A 7 0.73 -10.85 36.93
N GLY A 8 0.66 -9.54 37.19
CA GLY A 8 -0.12 -8.60 36.37
C GLY A 8 0.40 -8.49 34.93
N LEU A 9 1.72 -8.39 34.75
CA LEU A 9 2.33 -8.37 33.41
C LEU A 9 2.10 -9.67 32.64
N LYS A 10 2.23 -10.83 33.31
CA LYS A 10 1.96 -12.15 32.72
C LYS A 10 0.56 -12.17 32.12
N THR A 11 -0.46 -11.83 32.91
CA THR A 11 -1.86 -11.81 32.46
C THR A 11 -2.07 -10.81 31.32
N ARG A 12 -1.47 -9.61 31.43
CA ARG A 12 -1.58 -8.58 30.39
C ARG A 12 -1.04 -9.05 29.05
N TYR A 13 0.20 -9.55 29.02
CA TYR A 13 0.82 -9.96 27.75
C TYR A 13 0.21 -11.23 27.19
N LYS A 14 -0.20 -12.18 28.05
CA LYS A 14 -1.01 -13.33 27.63
C LYS A 14 -2.26 -12.87 26.87
N ASN A 15 -3.07 -12.01 27.46
CA ASN A 15 -4.32 -11.56 26.84
C ASN A 15 -4.07 -10.79 25.53
N LEU A 16 -3.01 -9.98 25.48
CA LEU A 16 -2.63 -9.26 24.26
C LEU A 16 -2.22 -10.21 23.13
N LEU A 17 -1.50 -11.27 23.45
CA LEU A 17 -1.10 -12.31 22.48
C LEU A 17 -2.30 -13.12 22.01
N GLU A 18 -3.18 -13.59 22.92
CA GLU A 18 -4.39 -14.34 22.56
C GLU A 18 -5.32 -13.54 21.65
N VAL A 19 -5.53 -12.25 21.96
CA VAL A 19 -6.33 -11.36 21.09
C VAL A 19 -5.68 -11.19 19.72
N GLU A 20 -4.36 -11.10 19.65
CA GLU A 20 -3.67 -10.92 18.38
C GLU A 20 -3.62 -12.22 17.56
N LEU A 21 -3.51 -13.37 18.21
CA LEU A 21 -3.65 -14.69 17.59
C LEU A 21 -5.02 -14.82 16.91
N GLY A 22 -6.12 -14.47 17.59
CA GLY A 22 -7.45 -14.48 16.99
C GLY A 22 -7.56 -13.58 15.75
N LYS A 23 -7.03 -12.36 15.80
CA LYS A 23 -7.03 -11.46 14.62
C LYS A 23 -6.17 -12.01 13.48
N SER A 24 -5.04 -12.60 13.80
CA SER A 24 -4.14 -13.15 12.78
C SER A 24 -4.78 -14.34 12.06
N GLU A 25 -5.58 -15.16 12.76
CA GLU A 25 -6.36 -16.24 12.16
C GLU A 25 -7.38 -15.73 11.14
N GLU A 26 -8.07 -14.63 11.45
CA GLU A 26 -8.96 -13.95 10.49
C GLU A 26 -8.20 -13.47 9.25
N LEU A 27 -6.93 -13.04 9.40
CA LEU A 27 -6.11 -12.61 8.27
C LEU A 27 -5.67 -13.77 7.37
N LEU A 28 -5.48 -14.98 7.93
CA LEU A 28 -5.09 -16.15 7.14
C LEU A 28 -6.27 -16.79 6.40
N THR A 29 -7.47 -16.72 6.99
CA THR A 29 -8.67 -17.42 6.48
C THR A 29 -9.50 -16.58 5.52
N ARG A 30 -9.31 -15.25 5.53
CA ARG A 30 -10.10 -14.34 4.70
C ARG A 30 -9.66 -14.36 3.24
N GLU A 31 -10.63 -14.43 2.32
CA GLU A 31 -10.37 -14.27 0.90
C GLU A 31 -9.82 -12.87 0.57
N VAL A 32 -8.72 -12.85 -0.17
CA VAL A 32 -8.02 -11.62 -0.57
C VAL A 32 -8.68 -11.05 -1.83
N SER A 33 -9.49 -9.99 -1.66
CA SER A 33 -10.01 -9.19 -2.77
C SER A 33 -9.02 -8.10 -3.20
N ASP A 34 -8.88 -7.86 -4.51
CA ASP A 34 -7.91 -6.90 -5.05
C ASP A 34 -8.15 -5.44 -4.62
N PHE A 35 -9.39 -5.08 -4.23
CA PHE A 35 -9.76 -3.73 -3.78
C PHE A 35 -9.27 -3.35 -2.37
N ASP A 36 -8.80 -4.31 -1.55
CA ASP A 36 -8.41 -4.06 -0.14
C ASP A 36 -6.93 -4.42 0.14
N LEU A 37 -6.12 -4.71 -0.88
CA LEU A 37 -4.75 -5.22 -0.74
C LEU A 37 -3.86 -4.39 0.17
N GLU A 38 -3.82 -3.07 0.00
CA GLU A 38 -2.98 -2.18 0.82
C GLU A 38 -3.40 -2.18 2.31
N SER A 39 -4.71 -2.24 2.55
CA SER A 39 -5.28 -2.31 3.89
C SER A 39 -5.00 -3.67 4.54
N GLN A 40 -5.04 -4.77 3.78
CA GLN A 40 -4.64 -6.09 4.26
C GLN A 40 -3.15 -6.15 4.60
N ILE A 41 -2.27 -5.64 3.72
CA ILE A 41 -0.83 -5.52 3.99
C ILE A 41 -0.59 -4.76 5.29
N ARG A 42 -1.28 -3.62 5.50
CA ARG A 42 -1.17 -2.86 6.76
C ARG A 42 -1.60 -3.66 7.97
N LYS A 43 -2.68 -4.45 7.88
CA LYS A 43 -3.18 -5.29 8.98
C LYS A 43 -2.19 -6.41 9.30
N VAL A 44 -1.67 -7.12 8.29
CA VAL A 44 -0.65 -8.16 8.45
C VAL A 44 0.61 -7.60 9.11
N ASN A 45 1.14 -6.49 8.60
CA ASN A 45 2.30 -5.83 9.19
C ASN A 45 2.07 -5.35 10.62
N LYS A 46 0.87 -4.85 10.92
CA LYS A 46 0.50 -4.47 12.30
C LYS A 46 0.49 -5.69 13.22
N SER A 47 -0.08 -6.81 12.77
CA SER A 47 -0.13 -8.04 13.55
C SER A 47 1.25 -8.60 13.83
N TYR A 48 2.10 -8.66 12.80
CA TYR A 48 3.51 -9.05 12.93
C TYR A 48 4.26 -8.22 13.97
N ARG A 49 4.15 -6.88 13.88
CA ARG A 49 4.77 -5.97 14.87
C ARG A 49 4.25 -6.18 16.29
N ARG A 50 2.98 -6.53 16.47
CA ARG A 50 2.40 -6.81 17.79
C ARG A 50 2.97 -8.10 18.38
N PHE A 51 3.17 -9.14 17.58
CA PHE A 51 3.86 -10.34 18.04
C PHE A 51 5.33 -10.06 18.41
N ASP A 52 6.05 -9.28 17.60
CA ASP A 52 7.41 -8.84 17.94
C ASP A 52 7.48 -7.99 19.21
N GLU A 53 6.44 -7.19 19.48
CA GLU A 53 6.39 -6.35 20.67
C GLU A 53 6.06 -7.15 21.93
N PHE A 54 5.10 -8.08 21.85
CA PHE A 54 4.51 -8.72 23.02
C PHE A 54 5.10 -10.09 23.34
N GLY A 55 5.52 -10.87 22.34
CA GLY A 55 6.10 -12.19 22.53
C GLY A 55 7.34 -12.16 23.43
N PRO A 56 8.38 -11.37 23.09
CA PRO A 56 9.58 -11.26 23.92
C PRO A 56 9.28 -10.71 25.33
N LYS A 57 8.34 -9.77 25.46
CA LYS A 57 7.94 -9.24 26.77
C LYS A 57 7.23 -10.28 27.62
N PHE A 58 6.47 -11.18 27.00
CA PHE A 58 5.81 -12.28 27.69
C PHE A 58 6.84 -13.31 28.17
N GLU A 59 7.73 -13.75 27.29
CA GLU A 59 8.86 -14.65 27.62
C GLU A 59 9.70 -14.11 28.77
N GLU A 60 10.18 -12.86 28.66
CA GLU A 60 10.98 -12.22 29.71
C GLU A 60 10.21 -12.11 31.03
N THR A 61 8.89 -11.87 30.97
CA THR A 61 8.05 -11.82 32.17
C THR A 61 7.94 -13.20 32.83
N LEU A 62 7.83 -14.27 32.04
CA LEU A 62 7.77 -15.65 32.54
C LEU A 62 9.11 -16.08 33.16
N GLU A 63 10.23 -15.77 32.52
CA GLU A 63 11.58 -16.05 33.06
C GLU A 63 11.82 -15.32 34.39
N ARG A 64 11.44 -14.03 34.46
CA ARG A 64 11.56 -13.28 35.71
C ARG A 64 10.63 -13.81 36.79
N LEU A 65 9.42 -14.23 36.40
CA LEU A 65 8.45 -14.77 37.33
C LEU A 65 8.91 -16.11 37.90
N SER A 66 9.44 -17.03 37.08
CA SER A 66 9.99 -18.31 37.57
C SER A 66 11.12 -18.08 38.58
N LEU A 67 12.07 -17.20 38.26
CA LEU A 67 13.18 -16.87 39.15
C LEU A 67 12.71 -16.28 40.49
N ILE A 68 11.73 -15.38 40.47
CA ILE A 68 11.19 -14.81 41.72
C ILE A 68 10.43 -15.84 42.54
N LEU A 69 9.68 -16.74 41.90
CA LEU A 69 8.95 -17.80 42.61
C LEU A 69 9.88 -18.79 43.31
N GLU A 70 10.99 -19.15 42.65
CA GLU A 70 12.04 -20.00 43.23
C GLU A 70 12.75 -19.31 44.40
N THR A 71 13.13 -18.03 44.25
CA THR A 71 13.87 -17.29 45.27
C THR A 71 13.01 -16.88 46.48
N ALA A 72 11.73 -16.58 46.26
CA ALA A 72 10.79 -16.20 47.32
C ALA A 72 10.23 -17.39 48.12
N LYS A 73 10.58 -18.64 47.75
CA LYS A 73 10.03 -19.88 48.33
C LYS A 73 8.49 -19.91 48.34
N ALA A 74 7.88 -19.32 47.31
CA ALA A 74 6.43 -19.27 47.15
C ALA A 74 5.92 -20.59 46.54
N GLU A 75 5.97 -21.68 47.30
CA GLU A 75 5.75 -23.06 46.80
C GLU A 75 4.39 -23.25 46.09
N GLU A 76 3.32 -22.64 46.60
CA GLU A 76 1.99 -22.75 46.01
C GLU A 76 1.89 -22.04 44.66
N ASP A 77 2.45 -20.83 44.58
CA ASP A 77 2.50 -20.06 43.34
C ASP A 77 3.42 -20.73 42.32
N LEU A 78 4.54 -21.32 42.76
CA LEU A 78 5.45 -22.07 41.89
C LEU A 78 4.76 -23.31 41.29
N LYS A 79 4.02 -24.08 42.09
CA LYS A 79 3.22 -25.22 41.60
C LYS A 79 2.18 -24.78 40.58
N THR A 80 1.53 -23.64 40.81
CA THR A 80 0.54 -23.09 39.86
C THR A 80 1.22 -22.68 38.56
N PHE A 81 2.34 -21.97 38.64
CA PHE A 81 3.14 -21.58 37.47
C PHE A 81 3.59 -22.80 36.66
N GLN A 82 4.05 -23.86 37.33
CA GLN A 82 4.46 -25.11 36.68
C GLN A 82 3.30 -25.82 35.98
N LYS A 83 2.10 -25.83 36.58
CA LYS A 83 0.88 -26.38 35.93
C LYS A 83 0.47 -25.62 34.69
N GLU A 84 0.72 -24.31 34.65
CA GLU A 84 0.39 -23.45 33.51
C GLU A 84 1.53 -23.38 32.47
N SER A 85 2.68 -23.99 32.74
CA SER A 85 3.89 -23.86 31.90
C SER A 85 3.69 -24.36 30.46
N GLU A 86 2.96 -25.46 30.29
CA GLU A 86 2.59 -26.00 28.98
C GLU A 86 1.72 -25.02 28.18
N LEU A 87 0.76 -24.37 28.84
CA LEU A 87 -0.06 -23.34 28.19
C LEU A 87 0.79 -22.16 27.72
N TYR A 88 1.76 -21.72 28.53
CA TYR A 88 2.65 -20.62 28.15
C TYR A 88 3.55 -21.00 26.98
N PHE A 89 4.10 -22.20 27.00
CA PHE A 89 4.87 -22.75 25.91
C PHE A 89 4.05 -22.77 24.62
N ASN A 90 2.82 -23.29 24.67
CA ASN A 90 1.93 -23.35 23.51
C ASN A 90 1.64 -21.97 22.94
N ILE A 91 1.41 -20.95 23.77
CA ILE A 91 1.22 -19.57 23.30
C ILE A 91 2.46 -19.06 22.56
N ILE A 92 3.66 -19.27 23.11
CA ILE A 92 4.92 -18.82 22.49
C ILE A 92 5.17 -19.53 21.15
N THR A 93 4.97 -20.84 21.13
CA THR A 93 5.11 -21.65 19.90
C THR A 93 4.11 -21.21 18.85
N GLU A 94 2.84 -21.01 19.23
CA GLU A 94 1.79 -20.54 18.32
C GLU A 94 2.11 -19.15 17.78
N VAL A 95 2.56 -18.22 18.61
CA VAL A 95 3.00 -16.88 18.18
C VAL A 95 4.14 -16.96 17.17
N THR A 96 5.09 -17.87 17.37
CA THR A 96 6.22 -18.07 16.46
C THR A 96 5.75 -18.63 15.12
N SER A 97 4.95 -19.69 15.14
CA SER A 97 4.37 -20.29 13.94
C SER A 97 3.52 -19.28 13.16
N ARG A 98 2.66 -18.54 13.87
CA ARG A 98 1.78 -17.54 13.27
C ARG A 98 2.55 -16.39 12.62
N LYS A 99 3.67 -15.97 13.18
CA LYS A 99 4.56 -14.97 12.56
C LYS A 99 5.12 -15.46 11.22
N GLU A 100 5.48 -16.74 11.11
CA GLU A 100 5.97 -17.32 9.86
C GLU A 100 4.87 -17.34 8.80
N GLU A 101 3.65 -17.76 9.17
CA GLU A 101 2.48 -17.74 8.30
C GLU A 101 2.15 -16.32 7.82
N LEU A 102 2.11 -15.35 8.73
CA LEU A 102 1.88 -13.94 8.38
C LEU A 102 2.95 -13.38 7.44
N LYS A 103 4.20 -13.82 7.56
CA LYS A 103 5.29 -13.42 6.66
C LYS A 103 5.07 -13.97 5.24
N LEU A 104 4.58 -15.21 5.12
CA LEU A 104 4.22 -15.79 3.82
C LEU A 104 3.08 -15.01 3.16
N ILE A 105 2.05 -14.65 3.94
CA ILE A 105 0.95 -13.83 3.44
C ILE A 105 1.41 -12.42 3.06
N ASP A 106 2.25 -11.76 3.86
CA ASP A 106 2.78 -10.44 3.51
C ASP A 106 3.51 -10.50 2.15
N ASN A 107 4.39 -11.48 1.95
CA ASN A 107 5.09 -11.66 0.67
C ASN A 107 4.09 -11.85 -0.49
N PHE A 108 3.08 -12.70 -0.33
CA PHE A 108 2.05 -12.93 -1.33
C PHE A 108 1.25 -11.66 -1.66
N LEU A 109 0.83 -10.91 -0.64
CA LEU A 109 0.08 -9.66 -0.83
C LEU A 109 0.96 -8.60 -1.50
N GLN A 110 2.24 -8.50 -1.14
CA GLN A 110 3.20 -7.58 -1.75
C GLN A 110 3.45 -7.90 -3.22
N GLU A 111 3.55 -9.18 -3.59
CA GLU A 111 3.67 -9.62 -4.99
C GLU A 111 2.41 -9.28 -5.79
N LYS A 112 1.22 -9.58 -5.26
CA LYS A 112 -0.05 -9.18 -5.88
C LYS A 112 -0.14 -7.67 -6.07
N TYR A 113 0.19 -6.90 -5.04
CA TYR A 113 0.15 -5.43 -5.11
C TYR A 113 1.11 -4.88 -6.17
N LYS A 114 2.33 -5.42 -6.26
CA LYS A 114 3.29 -5.05 -7.32
C LYS A 114 2.75 -5.35 -8.71
N ASN A 115 2.13 -6.51 -8.91
CA ASN A 115 1.58 -6.89 -10.22
C ASN A 115 0.39 -6.03 -10.64
N LEU A 116 -0.44 -5.56 -9.71
CA LEU A 116 -1.51 -4.59 -9.98
C LEU A 116 -0.99 -3.16 -10.24
N SER A 117 0.13 -2.79 -9.62
CA SER A 117 0.76 -1.47 -9.79
C SER A 117 1.56 -1.33 -11.08
N LYS A 118 1.87 -2.43 -11.77
CA LYS A 118 2.45 -2.37 -13.11
C LYS A 118 1.32 -2.01 -14.07
N PRO A 119 1.36 -0.85 -14.74
CA PRO A 119 0.50 -0.68 -15.89
C PRO A 119 0.85 -1.81 -16.85
N GLU A 120 -0.13 -2.61 -17.28
CA GLU A 120 0.03 -3.29 -18.56
C GLU A 120 0.45 -2.19 -19.54
N PRO A 121 1.53 -2.37 -20.32
CA PRO A 121 1.83 -1.43 -21.38
C PRO A 121 0.57 -1.35 -22.25
N ASP A 122 -0.16 -0.25 -22.14
CA ASP A 122 -1.36 -0.06 -22.93
C ASP A 122 -0.87 0.02 -24.36
N SER A 123 -1.05 -1.08 -25.10
CA SER A 123 -0.61 -1.19 -26.50
C SER A 123 -1.08 -0.01 -27.35
N LYS A 124 -2.17 0.66 -26.96
CA LYS A 124 -2.64 1.91 -27.58
C LYS A 124 -1.74 3.10 -27.28
N ILE A 125 -1.20 3.21 -26.06
CA ILE A 125 -0.22 4.25 -25.70
C ILE A 125 1.09 3.99 -26.44
N GLU A 126 1.56 2.75 -26.52
CA GLU A 126 2.74 2.40 -27.31
C GLU A 126 2.55 2.73 -28.80
N GLN A 127 1.40 2.36 -29.37
CA GLN A 127 1.03 2.74 -30.74
C GLN A 127 0.94 4.27 -30.92
N LEU A 128 0.39 5.00 -29.96
CA LEU A 128 0.33 6.46 -30.01
C LEU A 128 1.72 7.10 -29.95
N ILE A 129 2.64 6.55 -29.13
CA ILE A 129 4.04 6.99 -29.07
C ILE A 129 4.75 6.73 -30.40
N GLU A 130 4.56 5.55 -31.00
CA GLU A 130 5.11 5.23 -32.32
C GLU A 130 4.58 6.17 -33.42
N ILE A 131 3.28 6.41 -33.45
CA ILE A 131 2.66 7.36 -34.39
C ILE A 131 3.23 8.77 -34.20
N GLN A 132 3.40 9.21 -32.94
CA GLN A 132 3.94 10.53 -32.64
C GLN A 132 5.41 10.65 -33.07
N MET A 133 6.22 9.60 -32.88
CA MET A 133 7.59 9.54 -33.38
C MET A 133 7.67 9.58 -34.90
N GLN A 134 6.79 8.84 -35.60
CA GLN A 134 6.71 8.85 -37.06
C GLN A 134 6.31 10.23 -37.61
N MET A 135 5.34 10.90 -36.99
CA MET A 135 4.96 12.27 -37.35
C MET A 135 6.11 13.26 -37.15
N MET A 136 6.87 13.12 -36.06
CA MET A 136 8.01 13.98 -35.76
C MET A 136 9.15 13.77 -36.77
N GLN A 137 9.45 12.52 -37.14
CA GLN A 137 10.40 12.21 -38.20
C GLN A 137 9.95 12.73 -39.57
N GLN A 138 8.66 12.62 -39.92
CA GLN A 138 8.13 13.19 -41.16
C GLN A 138 8.25 14.71 -41.21
N MET A 139 7.94 15.41 -40.11
CA MET A 139 8.12 16.87 -40.04
C MET A 139 9.59 17.27 -40.16
N GLN A 140 10.52 16.51 -39.56
CA GLN A 140 11.96 16.74 -39.71
C GLN A 140 12.43 16.49 -41.15
N LEU A 141 11.92 15.47 -41.82
CA LEU A 141 12.23 15.17 -43.23
C LEU A 141 11.65 16.22 -44.21
N GLN A 142 10.52 16.83 -43.88
CA GLN A 142 9.97 17.96 -44.66
C GLN A 142 10.80 19.23 -44.51
N ASN A 143 11.37 19.49 -43.33
CA ASN A 143 12.22 20.64 -43.06
C ASN A 143 13.70 20.43 -43.47
N ALA A 144 14.12 19.18 -43.69
CA ALA A 144 15.49 18.84 -44.10
C ALA A 144 15.70 18.81 -45.63
N LYS A 145 14.66 19.09 -46.44
CA LYS A 145 14.86 19.37 -47.87
C LYS A 145 15.31 20.82 -48.02
N PRO A 146 16.54 21.09 -48.47
CA PRO A 146 16.92 22.44 -48.85
C PRO A 146 16.01 22.87 -49.99
N GLN A 147 15.33 24.01 -49.84
CA GLN A 147 14.74 24.71 -50.96
C GLN A 147 15.87 25.05 -51.93
N HIS A 148 15.91 24.35 -53.06
CA HIS A 148 16.53 24.87 -54.26
C HIS A 148 15.54 25.88 -54.86
N ASP A 149 16.06 27.09 -55.10
CA ASP A 149 15.49 28.22 -55.81
C ASP A 149 14.37 29.03 -55.13
N GLU A 150 14.73 30.24 -54.72
CA GLU A 150 13.83 31.36 -54.46
C GLU A 150 12.99 31.66 -55.72
N GLN A 151 11.82 31.05 -55.83
CA GLN A 151 10.75 31.59 -56.67
C GLN A 151 9.69 32.21 -55.76
N ALA A 152 9.56 33.53 -55.84
CA ALA A 152 8.50 34.27 -55.18
C ALA A 152 7.13 33.75 -55.66
N VAL A 153 6.48 32.96 -54.82
CA VAL A 153 5.11 32.48 -55.05
C VAL A 153 4.16 33.67 -54.92
N LYS A 154 3.59 34.09 -56.05
CA LYS A 154 2.56 35.11 -56.11
C LYS A 154 1.28 34.54 -55.47
N LEU A 155 0.95 34.98 -54.26
CA LEU A 155 -0.29 34.58 -53.59
C LEU A 155 -1.50 34.92 -54.47
N PRO A 156 -2.50 34.03 -54.61
CA PRO A 156 -3.73 34.37 -55.30
C PRO A 156 -4.39 35.54 -54.57
N LYS A 157 -4.78 36.57 -55.32
CA LYS A 157 -5.57 37.70 -54.78
C LYS A 157 -6.87 37.12 -54.22
N LEU A 158 -7.04 37.21 -52.91
CA LEU A 158 -8.33 37.03 -52.26
C LEU A 158 -9.25 38.16 -52.73
N GLU A 159 -10.11 37.87 -53.69
CA GLU A 159 -11.27 38.71 -53.98
C GLU A 159 -12.25 38.56 -52.82
N ILE A 160 -12.09 39.44 -51.83
CA ILE A 160 -13.07 39.58 -50.77
C ILE A 160 -14.32 40.18 -51.44
N MET A 161 -15.35 39.37 -51.68
CA MET A 161 -16.65 39.90 -52.05
C MET A 161 -17.05 40.96 -51.01
N GLY A 162 -17.33 42.17 -51.48
CA GLY A 162 -17.70 43.30 -50.63
C GLY A 162 -18.86 42.93 -49.73
N TYR A 163 -18.59 42.78 -48.44
CA TYR A 163 -19.61 42.56 -47.43
C TYR A 163 -20.43 43.84 -47.30
N ASN A 164 -21.59 43.89 -47.97
CA ASN A 164 -22.62 44.90 -47.74
C ASN A 164 -23.38 44.59 -46.45
N GLY A 165 -22.63 44.57 -45.34
CA GLY A 165 -23.14 44.33 -44.00
C GLY A 165 -24.02 45.48 -43.54
N ASP A 166 -25.28 45.16 -43.32
CA ASP A 166 -26.28 46.05 -42.73
C ASP A 166 -25.78 46.61 -41.38
N LYS A 167 -25.45 47.91 -41.38
CA LYS A 167 -24.83 48.65 -40.27
C LYS A 167 -25.69 48.65 -38.99
N GLN A 168 -26.93 48.18 -39.04
CA GLN A 168 -27.82 48.15 -37.87
C GLN A 168 -27.46 47.06 -36.85
N LYS A 169 -26.95 45.89 -37.27
CA LYS A 169 -26.72 44.77 -36.34
C LYS A 169 -25.53 44.99 -35.39
N PHE A 170 -24.55 45.80 -35.79
CA PHE A 170 -23.39 46.10 -34.94
C PHE A 170 -23.68 47.11 -33.82
N LYS A 171 -24.69 47.98 -33.99
CA LYS A 171 -25.14 48.90 -32.92
C LYS A 171 -25.89 48.17 -31.81
N ASN A 172 -26.71 47.17 -32.16
CA ASN A 172 -27.47 46.40 -31.17
C ASN A 172 -26.57 45.50 -30.31
N PHE A 173 -25.47 44.98 -30.88
CA PHE A 173 -24.49 44.19 -30.12
C PHE A 173 -23.79 45.01 -29.03
N ARG A 174 -23.49 46.29 -29.30
CA ARG A 174 -22.77 47.16 -28.35
C ARG A 174 -23.65 47.69 -27.22
N ASN A 175 -24.97 47.78 -27.42
CA ASN A 175 -25.90 48.24 -26.38
C ASN A 175 -26.32 47.14 -25.39
N ASN A 176 -26.20 45.86 -25.77
CA ASN A 176 -26.57 44.71 -24.92
C ASN A 176 -25.41 44.19 -24.03
N LEU A 177 -24.31 44.93 -23.94
CA LEU A 177 -23.15 44.61 -23.08
C LEU A 177 -23.07 45.53 -21.84
N LYS A 178 -24.21 46.06 -21.38
CA LYS A 178 -24.32 46.72 -20.07
C LYS A 178 -25.35 46.00 -19.21
#